data_AF-A0A2D4KGV0-F1
#
_entry.id   AF-A0A2D4KGV0-F1
#
_cell.length_a   1.000
_cell.length_b   1.000
_cell.length_c   1.000
_cell.angle_alpha   90.00
_cell.angle_beta   90.00
_cell.angle_gamma   90.00
#
_symmetry.space_group_name_H-M   'P 1'
#
loop_
_entity.id
_entity.type
_entity.pdbx_description
1 polymer ?
#
loop_
_entity_poly.entity_id
_entity_poly.type
_entity_poly.pdbx_seq_one_letter_code
_entity_poly.pdbx_strand_id
1 'polypeptide(L)'
;TNNMDVESRTIVTMGDTLASKGLLDAAHFCYLMAQEGFGVYTKKTSKLVLIGANHSLPFLKFASNEAIQRTETYEYAQSLGTQPCSLPNFQVFKFLYACRLAEMGLIAQAFHYCEVISKAILTNPSCFSYVLIAQVVQISSQLRLFDPQIKE
;
A
#
# COMPACT_ATOMS: atom_id res chain seq x y z
N THR A 1 0.85 -30.72 1.09
CA THR A 1 1.76 -29.59 0.78
C THR A 1 1.97 -29.42 -0.72
N ASN A 2 2.33 -30.45 -1.50
CA ASN A 2 2.60 -30.33 -2.94
C ASN A 2 1.40 -29.86 -3.82
N ASN A 3 0.16 -30.18 -3.47
CA ASN A 3 -1.03 -29.76 -4.24
C ASN A 3 -1.35 -28.25 -4.12
N MET A 4 -1.20 -27.66 -2.92
CA MET A 4 -1.51 -26.23 -2.72
C MET A 4 -0.59 -25.32 -3.52
N ASP A 5 0.69 -25.69 -3.64
CA ASP A 5 1.66 -24.95 -4.45
C ASP A 5 1.40 -25.09 -5.95
N VAL A 6 0.81 -26.21 -6.39
CA VAL A 6 0.37 -26.40 -7.78
C VAL A 6 -0.87 -25.55 -8.07
N GLU A 7 -1.84 -25.50 -7.15
CA GLU A 7 -3.05 -24.68 -7.26
C GLU A 7 -2.71 -23.19 -7.31
N SER A 8 -1.87 -22.70 -6.38
CA SER A 8 -1.42 -21.29 -6.38
C SER A 8 -0.73 -20.91 -7.70
N ARG A 9 0.23 -21.72 -8.18
CA ARG A 9 0.91 -21.47 -9.47
C ARG A 9 -0.05 -21.43 -10.67
N THR A 10 -1.09 -22.26 -10.65
CA THR A 10 -2.12 -22.27 -11.70
C THR A 10 -2.91 -20.97 -11.70
N ILE A 11 -3.31 -20.50 -10.51
CA ILE A 11 -4.01 -19.21 -10.35
C ILE A 11 -3.12 -18.04 -10.79
N VAL A 12 -1.83 -18.05 -10.44
CA VAL A 12 -0.87 -17.04 -10.90
C VAL A 12 -0.75 -17.02 -12.42
N THR A 13 -0.68 -18.20 -13.06
CA THR A 13 -0.61 -18.32 -14.52
C THR A 13 -1.88 -17.80 -15.20
N MET A 14 -3.04 -18.04 -14.60
CA MET A 14 -4.31 -17.43 -15.03
C MET A 14 -4.27 -15.90 -14.90
N GLY A 15 -3.74 -15.39 -13.79
CA GLY A 15 -3.51 -13.95 -13.60
C GLY A 15 -2.63 -13.34 -14.69
N ASP A 16 -1.51 -13.99 -15.03
CA ASP A 16 -0.60 -13.54 -16.10
C ASP A 16 -1.29 -13.53 -17.47
N THR A 17 -2.12 -14.54 -17.74
CA THR A 17 -2.92 -14.62 -18.97
C THR A 17 -3.93 -13.47 -19.04
N LEU A 18 -4.61 -13.14 -17.94
CA LEU A 18 -5.56 -12.02 -17.87
C LEU A 18 -4.85 -10.66 -18.01
N ALA A 19 -3.70 -10.49 -17.36
CA ALA A 19 -2.90 -9.27 -17.45
C ALA A 19 -2.44 -9.01 -18.89
N SER A 20 -1.95 -10.03 -19.59
CA SER A 20 -1.53 -9.90 -21.00
C SER A 20 -2.67 -9.53 -21.96
N LYS A 21 -3.93 -9.80 -21.57
CA LYS A 21 -5.14 -9.38 -22.30
C LYS A 21 -5.69 -8.02 -21.87
N GLY A 22 -5.01 -7.32 -20.95
CA GLY A 22 -5.46 -6.03 -20.42
C GLY A 22 -6.57 -6.11 -19.36
N LEU A 23 -6.90 -7.31 -18.87
CA LEU A 23 -7.92 -7.53 -17.85
C LEU A 23 -7.32 -7.40 -16.44
N LEU A 24 -6.91 -6.18 -16.10
CA LEU A 24 -6.11 -5.89 -14.90
C LEU A 24 -6.79 -6.31 -13.59
N ASP A 25 -8.05 -5.93 -13.37
CA ASP A 25 -8.74 -6.24 -12.11
C ASP A 25 -8.91 -7.75 -11.92
N ALA A 26 -9.20 -8.48 -13.00
CA ALA A 26 -9.29 -9.93 -12.96
C ALA A 26 -7.92 -10.59 -12.70
N ALA A 27 -6.84 -10.05 -13.28
CA ALA A 27 -5.48 -10.50 -12.99
C ALA A 27 -5.10 -10.27 -11.52
N HIS A 28 -5.36 -9.08 -10.99
CA HIS A 28 -5.12 -8.75 -9.59
C HIS A 28 -5.92 -9.65 -8.64
N PHE A 29 -7.18 -9.96 -8.97
CA PHE A 29 -7.97 -10.92 -8.22
C PHE A 29 -7.27 -12.28 -8.13
N CYS A 30 -6.74 -12.79 -9.25
CA CYS A 30 -5.98 -14.04 -9.26
C CYS A 30 -4.74 -13.96 -8.37
N TYR A 31 -3.96 -12.87 -8.45
CA TYR A 31 -2.77 -12.71 -7.61
C TYR A 31 -3.10 -12.66 -6.12
N LEU A 32 -4.19 -11.98 -5.73
CA LEU A 32 -4.66 -11.97 -4.34
C LEU A 32 -5.10 -13.37 -3.88
N MET A 33 -5.85 -14.10 -4.71
CA MET A 33 -6.28 -15.48 -4.40
C MET A 33 -5.10 -16.45 -4.29
N ALA A 34 -4.02 -16.21 -5.04
CA ALA A 34 -2.77 -16.96 -4.95
C ALA A 34 -1.86 -16.53 -3.78
N GLN A 35 -2.27 -15.53 -2.98
CA GLN A 35 -1.49 -14.92 -1.91
C GLN A 35 -0.15 -14.33 -2.38
N GLU A 36 -0.11 -13.81 -3.62
CA GLU A 36 1.06 -13.12 -4.14
C GLU A 36 1.34 -11.85 -3.34
N GLY A 37 2.62 -11.63 -3.02
CA GLY A 37 3.06 -10.46 -2.28
C GLY A 37 2.95 -9.16 -3.08
N PHE A 38 2.81 -8.05 -2.36
CA PHE A 38 2.85 -6.71 -2.95
C PHE A 38 4.29 -6.30 -3.30
N GLY A 39 4.51 -6.09 -4.59
CA GLY A 39 5.80 -5.75 -5.17
C GLY A 39 6.20 -4.28 -5.02
N VAL A 40 7.22 -3.90 -5.79
CA VAL A 40 7.79 -2.54 -5.79
C VAL A 40 7.45 -1.90 -7.13
N TYR A 41 6.95 -0.67 -7.12
CA TYR A 41 6.54 0.06 -8.33
C TYR A 41 7.60 0.08 -9.44
N THR A 42 8.88 0.24 -9.08
CA THR A 42 9.99 0.31 -10.06
C THR A 42 10.31 -1.04 -10.72
N LYS A 43 9.83 -2.15 -10.16
CA LYS A 43 10.11 -3.49 -10.68
C LYS A 43 9.06 -3.88 -11.71
N LYS A 44 9.44 -3.89 -12.99
CA LYS A 44 8.54 -4.28 -14.10
C LYS A 44 7.96 -5.70 -14.01
N THR A 45 8.59 -6.57 -13.23
CA THR A 45 8.12 -7.94 -13.05
C THR A 45 7.16 -8.08 -11.87
N SER A 46 6.79 -6.98 -11.20
CA SER A 46 5.81 -7.02 -10.12
C SER A 46 4.44 -7.37 -10.69
N LYS A 47 3.75 -8.32 -10.08
CA LYS A 47 2.40 -8.73 -10.50
C LYS A 47 1.33 -7.82 -9.91
N LEU A 48 1.59 -7.32 -8.70
CA LEU A 48 0.69 -6.47 -7.93
C LEU A 48 1.52 -5.48 -7.11
N VAL A 49 1.12 -4.20 -7.09
CA VAL A 49 1.76 -3.14 -6.27
C VAL A 49 0.70 -2.30 -5.56
N LEU A 50 -0.35 -1.88 -6.27
CA LEU A 50 -1.59 -1.35 -5.70
C LEU A 50 -2.76 -2.03 -6.40
N ILE A 51 -3.79 -2.38 -5.64
CA ILE A 51 -4.98 -3.04 -6.16
C ILE A 51 -5.70 -2.11 -7.13
N GLY A 52 -5.92 -2.61 -8.34
CA GLY A 52 -6.60 -1.90 -9.42
C GLY A 52 -5.74 -0.89 -10.18
N ALA A 53 -4.42 -0.81 -9.91
CA ALA A 53 -3.53 0.09 -10.62
C ALA A 53 -2.43 -0.64 -11.41
N ASN A 54 -2.28 -0.26 -12.68
CA ASN A 54 -1.23 -0.79 -13.54
C ASN A 54 0.08 -0.02 -13.30
N HIS A 55 1.06 -0.69 -12.69
CA HIS A 55 2.38 -0.12 -12.37
C HIS A 55 3.27 0.11 -13.60
N SER A 56 2.82 -0.27 -14.80
CA SER A 56 3.45 0.15 -16.07
C SER A 56 3.05 1.57 -16.50
N LEU A 57 2.03 2.16 -15.87
CA LEU A 57 1.62 3.54 -16.12
C LEU A 57 2.53 4.54 -15.38
N PRO A 58 2.59 5.80 -15.84
CA PRO A 58 3.28 6.87 -15.11
C PRO A 58 2.79 6.97 -13.66
N PHE A 59 3.70 7.29 -12.74
CA PHE A 59 3.45 7.25 -11.29
C PHE A 59 2.18 7.98 -10.85
N LEU A 60 1.92 9.18 -11.41
CA LEU A 60 0.72 9.97 -11.12
C LEU A 60 -0.59 9.26 -11.48
N LYS A 61 -0.60 8.47 -12.56
CA LYS A 61 -1.76 7.66 -12.96
C LYS A 61 -1.86 6.36 -12.18
N PHE A 62 -0.72 5.78 -11.83
CA PHE A 62 -0.64 4.54 -11.05
C PHE A 62 -1.09 4.76 -9.59
N ALA A 63 -0.53 5.74 -8.91
CA ALA A 63 -0.78 6.01 -7.50
C ALA A 63 -2.03 6.88 -7.32
N SER A 64 -3.17 6.46 -7.87
CA SER A 64 -4.45 7.14 -7.68
C SER A 64 -4.97 6.94 -6.25
N ASN A 65 -5.83 7.85 -5.76
CA ASN A 65 -6.40 7.71 -4.41
C ASN A 65 -7.23 6.43 -4.30
N GLU A 66 -7.97 6.08 -5.35
CA GLU A 66 -8.80 4.88 -5.40
C GLU A 66 -7.96 3.61 -5.26
N ALA A 67 -6.80 3.54 -5.94
CA ALA A 67 -5.91 2.40 -5.84
C ALA A 67 -5.28 2.25 -4.44
N ILE A 68 -4.93 3.38 -3.82
CA ILE A 68 -4.42 3.41 -2.45
C ILE A 68 -5.50 2.95 -1.47
N GLN A 69 -6.71 3.51 -1.55
CA GLN A 69 -7.85 3.15 -0.69
C GLN A 69 -8.28 1.69 -0.85
N ARG A 70 -8.29 1.16 -2.08
CA ARG A 70 -8.56 -0.27 -2.34
C ARG A 70 -7.51 -1.17 -1.67
N THR A 71 -6.24 -0.80 -1.78
CA THR A 71 -5.13 -1.54 -1.15
C THR A 71 -5.18 -1.46 0.36
N GLU A 72 -5.56 -0.30 0.92
CA GLU A 72 -5.77 -0.14 2.36
C GLU A 72 -6.94 -0.96 2.88
N THR A 73 -8.04 -1.03 2.14
CA THR A 73 -9.18 -1.88 2.49
C THR A 73 -8.78 -3.35 2.56
N TYR A 74 -7.92 -3.78 1.63
CA TYR A 74 -7.36 -5.14 1.65
C TYR A 74 -6.43 -5.36 2.85
N GLU A 75 -5.51 -4.44 3.14
CA GLU A 75 -4.63 -4.52 4.31
C GLU A 75 -5.45 -4.60 5.61
N TYR A 76 -6.51 -3.79 5.73
CA TYR A 76 -7.43 -3.84 6.85
C TYR A 76 -8.12 -5.20 6.96
N ALA A 77 -8.66 -5.73 5.84
CA ALA A 77 -9.28 -7.06 5.84
C ALA A 77 -8.30 -8.16 6.29
N GLN A 78 -7.04 -8.10 5.88
CA GLN A 78 -6.01 -9.04 6.35
C GLN A 78 -5.72 -8.87 7.86
N SER A 79 -5.74 -7.64 8.37
CA SER A 79 -5.50 -7.37 9.80
C SER A 79 -6.56 -7.97 10.74
N LEU A 80 -7.77 -8.24 10.22
CA LEU A 80 -8.84 -8.92 10.95
C LEU A 80 -8.63 -10.44 11.03
N GLY A 81 -7.71 -10.99 10.25
CA GLY A 81 -7.36 -12.40 10.25
C GLY A 81 -6.45 -12.81 11.41
N THR A 82 -6.09 -14.09 11.45
CA THR A 82 -5.25 -14.67 12.52
C THR A 82 -3.77 -14.27 12.44
N GLN A 83 -3.29 -13.84 11.27
CA GLN A 83 -1.93 -13.32 11.09
C GLN A 83 -1.97 -11.95 10.39
N PRO A 84 -1.94 -10.84 11.15
CA PRO A 84 -1.90 -9.52 10.56
C PRO A 84 -0.60 -9.36 9.76
N CYS A 85 -0.73 -9.16 8.45
CA CYS A 85 0.39 -8.89 7.56
C CYS A 85 0.47 -7.38 7.30
N SER A 86 1.51 -6.73 7.85
CA SER A 86 1.87 -5.38 7.44
C SER A 86 2.51 -5.43 6.06
N LEU A 87 2.15 -4.50 5.17
CA LEU A 87 2.74 -4.37 3.84
C LEU A 87 3.78 -3.23 3.86
N PRO A 88 5.09 -3.52 3.98
CA PRO A 88 6.09 -2.45 4.14
C PRO A 88 6.17 -1.53 2.92
N ASN A 89 6.11 -2.12 1.72
CA ASN A 89 6.10 -1.37 0.46
C ASN A 89 4.87 -0.46 0.32
N PHE A 90 3.77 -0.78 1.03
CA PHE A 90 2.54 0.00 0.95
C PHE A 90 2.61 1.30 1.76
N GLN A 91 3.44 1.37 2.80
CA GLN A 91 3.51 2.52 3.70
C GLN A 91 3.93 3.82 2.98
N VAL A 92 4.74 3.72 1.92
CA VAL A 92 5.11 4.88 1.07
C VAL A 92 3.88 5.47 0.37
N PHE A 93 2.94 4.62 -0.06
CA PHE A 93 1.70 5.08 -0.70
C PHE A 93 0.70 5.64 0.30
N LYS A 94 0.63 5.09 1.52
CA LYS A 94 -0.12 5.71 2.63
C LYS A 94 0.42 7.11 2.95
N PHE A 95 1.75 7.27 2.97
CA PHE A 95 2.37 8.57 3.19
C PHE A 95 2.03 9.56 2.06
N LEU A 96 2.09 9.13 0.79
CA LEU A 96 1.65 9.95 -0.34
C LEU A 96 0.20 10.42 -0.17
N TYR A 97 -0.69 9.53 0.27
CA TYR A 97 -2.08 9.87 0.53
C TYR A 97 -2.23 10.86 1.71
N ALA A 98 -1.46 10.68 2.78
CA ALA A 98 -1.40 11.64 3.89
C ALA A 98 -0.99 13.05 3.41
N CYS A 99 0.02 13.16 2.54
CA CYS A 99 0.41 14.44 1.96
C CYS A 99 -0.74 15.08 1.16
N ARG A 100 -1.46 14.29 0.34
CA ARG A 100 -2.62 14.78 -0.40
C ARG A 100 -3.74 15.28 0.52
N LEU A 101 -4.00 14.56 1.61
CA LEU A 101 -4.98 14.97 2.63
C LEU A 101 -4.56 16.30 3.29
N ALA A 102 -3.27 16.44 3.62
CA ALA A 102 -2.73 17.67 4.18
C ALA A 102 -2.87 18.86 3.22
N GLU A 103 -2.56 18.66 1.93
CA GLU A 103 -2.73 19.68 0.87
C GLU A 103 -4.19 20.12 0.73
N MET A 104 -5.15 19.24 1.01
CA MET A 104 -6.58 19.52 1.04
C MET A 104 -7.08 20.11 2.37
N GLY A 105 -6.19 20.34 3.35
CA GLY A 105 -6.54 20.88 4.67
C GLY A 105 -7.15 19.85 5.63
N LEU A 106 -7.14 18.56 5.29
CA LEU A 106 -7.63 17.47 6.16
C LEU A 106 -6.54 17.05 7.16
N ILE A 107 -6.10 18.01 7.99
CA ILE A 107 -4.93 17.89 8.87
C ILE A 107 -5.05 16.70 9.84
N ALA A 108 -6.19 16.55 10.51
CA ALA A 108 -6.40 15.47 11.48
C ALA A 108 -6.27 14.08 10.82
N GLN A 109 -6.80 13.91 9.61
CA GLN A 109 -6.69 12.65 8.88
C GLN A 109 -5.24 12.40 8.43
N ALA A 110 -4.59 13.43 7.87
CA ALA A 110 -3.19 13.33 7.47
C ALA A 110 -2.27 12.95 8.65
N PHE A 111 -2.49 13.57 9.81
CA PHE A 111 -1.75 13.27 11.03
C PHE A 111 -1.99 11.84 11.50
N HIS A 112 -3.25 11.38 11.47
CA HIS A 112 -3.58 9.99 11.81
C HIS A 112 -2.83 8.97 10.91
N TYR A 113 -2.75 9.22 9.60
CA TYR A 113 -1.94 8.39 8.71
C TYR A 113 -0.47 8.37 9.13
N CYS A 114 0.10 9.51 9.48
CA CYS A 114 1.47 9.59 9.98
C CYS A 114 1.68 8.76 11.26
N GLU A 115 0.72 8.74 12.18
CA GLU A 115 0.79 7.89 13.38
C GLU A 115 0.77 6.40 13.04
N VAL A 116 -0.12 5.98 12.15
CA VAL A 116 -0.22 4.58 11.69
C VAL A 116 1.08 4.13 11.03
N ILE A 117 1.63 4.96 10.13
CA ILE A 117 2.90 4.68 9.45
C ILE A 117 4.05 4.62 10.47
N SER A 118 4.07 5.53 11.45
CA SER A 118 5.10 5.55 12.51
C SER A 118 5.05 4.27 13.35
N LYS A 119 3.86 3.77 13.69
CA LYS A 119 3.72 2.48 14.39
C LYS A 119 4.26 1.32 13.55
N ALA A 120 4.00 1.31 12.24
CA ALA A 120 4.55 0.29 11.35
C ALA A 120 6.08 0.36 11.28
N ILE A 121 6.66 1.56 11.17
CA ILE A 121 8.11 1.80 11.18
C ILE A 121 8.73 1.30 12.48
N LEU A 122 8.17 1.66 13.63
CA LEU A 122 8.69 1.25 14.95
C LEU A 122 8.63 -0.28 15.15
N THR A 123 7.64 -0.94 14.55
CA THR A 123 7.50 -2.40 14.64
C THR A 123 8.62 -3.13 13.88
N ASN A 124 9.04 -2.61 12.72
CA ASN A 124 10.12 -3.23 11.94
C ASN A 124 10.96 -2.18 11.18
N PRO A 125 11.85 -1.44 11.87
CA PRO A 125 12.55 -0.30 11.27
C PRO A 125 13.42 -0.65 10.07
N SER A 126 13.97 -1.87 10.03
CA SER A 126 14.87 -2.34 8.97
C SER A 126 14.18 -2.51 7.61
N CYS A 127 12.84 -2.58 7.59
CA CYS A 127 12.06 -2.68 6.35
C CYS A 127 11.82 -1.33 5.67
N PHE A 128 12.22 -0.22 6.27
CA PHE A 128 11.92 1.12 5.77
C PHE A 128 13.17 1.91 5.44
N SER A 129 13.10 2.72 4.37
CA SER A 129 14.20 3.59 4.00
C SER A 129 14.30 4.76 4.96
N TYR A 130 15.53 5.21 5.24
CA TYR A 130 15.78 6.42 6.05
C TYR A 130 15.05 7.64 5.48
N VAL A 131 14.91 7.73 4.15
CA VAL A 131 14.19 8.80 3.47
C VAL A 131 12.72 8.83 3.91
N LEU A 132 12.03 7.69 3.91
CA LEU A 132 10.63 7.63 4.36
C LEU A 132 10.52 8.06 5.83
N ILE A 133 11.39 7.55 6.70
CA ILE A 133 11.38 7.86 8.14
C ILE A 133 11.55 9.37 8.35
N ALA A 134 12.55 9.98 7.70
CA ALA A 134 12.81 11.41 7.80
C ALA A 134 11.61 12.25 7.31
N GLN A 135 10.99 11.86 6.20
CA GLN A 135 9.82 12.55 5.65
C GLN A 135 8.59 12.43 6.57
N VAL A 136 8.33 11.25 7.13
CA VAL A 136 7.24 11.06 8.11
C VAL A 136 7.46 11.93 9.33
N VAL A 137 8.67 11.97 9.89
CA VAL A 137 9.00 12.84 11.03
C VAL A 137 8.74 14.31 10.70
N GLN A 138 9.28 14.79 9.57
CA GLN A 138 9.14 16.17 9.14
C GLN A 138 7.67 16.59 8.99
N ILE A 139 6.88 15.81 8.23
CA ILE A 139 5.48 16.13 7.97
C ILE A 139 4.65 16.02 9.26
N SER A 140 4.89 15.01 10.10
CA SER A 140 4.17 14.87 11.38
C SER A 140 4.41 16.08 12.29
N SER A 141 5.65 16.57 12.38
CA SER A 141 5.97 17.77 13.17
C SER A 141 5.27 19.02 12.65
N GLN A 142 5.16 19.17 11.33
CA GLN A 142 4.46 20.30 10.71
C GLN A 142 2.95 20.22 10.97
N LEU A 143 2.34 19.06 10.75
CA LEU A 143 0.90 18.85 10.94
C LEU A 143 0.47 19.05 12.40
N ARG A 144 1.32 18.67 13.36
CA ARG A 144 1.06 18.88 14.79
C ARG A 144 0.81 20.35 15.16
N LEU A 145 1.45 21.29 14.46
CA LEU A 145 1.26 22.73 14.69
C LEU A 145 -0.15 23.21 14.33
N PHE A 146 -0.85 22.45 13.48
CA PHE A 146 -2.18 22.75 13.00
C PHE A 146 -3.27 21.91 13.68
N ASP A 147 -2.91 21.09 14.66
CA ASP A 147 -3.89 20.31 15.42
C ASP A 147 -4.65 21.23 16.41
N PRO A 148 -5.95 21.50 16.17
CA PRO A 148 -6.74 22.30 17.09
C PRO A 148 -6.93 21.64 18.46
N GLN A 149 -6.75 20.32 18.57
CA GLN A 149 -6.92 19.57 19.84
C GLN A 149 -5.71 19.69 20.78
N ILE A 150 -4.57 20.20 20.30
CA ILE A 150 -3.36 20.42 21.12
C ILE A 150 -3.34 21.84 21.73
N LYS A 151 -4.31 22.69 21.37
CA LYS A 151 -4.50 24.00 22.02
C LYS A 151 -5.28 23.85 23.34
N GLU A 152 -4.73 23.12 24.31
CA GLU A 152 -5.14 23.16 25.73
C GLU A 152 -3.97 22.75 26.63
#